data_AF-A0A959LIM2-F1
#
_entry.id   AF-A0A959LIM2-F1
#
_cell.length_a   1.000
_cell.length_b   1.000
_cell.length_c   1.000
_cell.angle_alpha   90.00
_cell.angle_beta   90.00
_cell.angle_gamma   90.00
#
_symmetry.space_group_name_H-M   'P 1'
#
loop_
_entity.id
_entity.type
_entity.pdbx_description
1 polymer ?
#
loop_
_entity_poly.entity_id
_entity_poly.type
_entity_poly.pdbx_seq_one_letter_code
_entity_poly.pdbx_strand_id
1 'polypeptide(L)'
;MEKGLLEKTGRSLEDWIKLARKTKLDKYKAILDHLKTEHSLTHGYANLIALKTLGTDAASHDAGELVETQYKGKEILRPIYEGLLKQIGKFGNDITITPK
;
A
#
# COMPACT_ATOMS: atom_id res chain seq x y z
N MET A 1 -2.65 -6.03 -9.67
CA MET A 1 -2.61 -4.64 -10.17
C MET A 1 -1.43 -4.38 -11.09
N GLU A 2 -0.24 -4.93 -10.82
CA GLU A 2 0.97 -4.66 -11.64
C GLU A 2 0.86 -5.15 -13.09
N LYS A 3 0.27 -6.33 -13.33
CA LYS A 3 -0.03 -6.81 -14.69
C LYS A 3 -0.93 -5.84 -15.45
N GLY A 4 -2.04 -5.41 -14.83
CA GLY A 4 -2.96 -4.44 -15.42
C GLY A 4 -2.34 -3.06 -15.65
N LEU A 5 -1.40 -2.63 -14.80
CA LEU A 5 -0.64 -1.40 -15.01
C LEU A 5 0.21 -1.49 -16.29
N LEU A 6 0.95 -2.59 -16.47
CA LEU A 6 1.77 -2.81 -17.67
C LEU A 6 0.90 -2.87 -18.93
N GLU A 7 -0.20 -3.62 -18.89
CA GLU A 7 -1.12 -3.78 -20.03
C GLU A 7 -1.81 -2.47 -20.42
N LYS A 8 -2.13 -1.59 -19.46
CA LYS A 8 -2.86 -0.34 -19.71
C LYS A 8 -1.95 0.86 -19.98
N THR A 9 -0.74 0.88 -19.43
CA THR A 9 0.17 2.02 -19.51
C THR A 9 1.39 1.75 -20.39
N GLY A 10 1.63 0.50 -20.79
CA GLY A 10 2.77 0.08 -21.59
C GLY A 10 4.12 0.14 -20.86
N ARG A 11 4.12 0.42 -19.55
CA ARG A 11 5.34 0.51 -18.73
C ARG A 11 5.21 -0.30 -17.46
N SER A 12 6.33 -0.86 -16.99
CA SER A 12 6.38 -1.61 -15.74
C SER A 12 6.21 -0.68 -14.53
N LEU A 13 5.83 -1.26 -13.38
CA LEU A 13 5.79 -0.51 -12.11
C LEU A 13 7.15 0.09 -11.77
N GLU A 14 8.25 -0.65 -12.01
CA GLU A 14 9.61 -0.17 -11.73
C GLU A 14 9.98 1.06 -12.57
N ASP A 15 9.56 1.09 -13.85
CA ASP A 15 9.79 2.24 -14.72
C ASP A 15 9.00 3.46 -14.27
N TRP A 16 7.76 3.25 -13.82
CA TRP A 16 6.95 4.30 -13.22
C TRP A 16 7.55 4.85 -11.93
N ILE A 17 8.08 3.98 -11.05
CA ILE A 17 8.78 4.40 -9.83
C ILE A 17 10.04 5.20 -10.20
N LYS A 18 10.84 4.74 -11.17
CA LYS A 18 12.01 5.49 -11.65
C LYS A 18 11.63 6.87 -12.19
N LEU A 19 10.54 6.95 -12.94
CA LEU A 19 10.02 8.22 -13.46
C LEU A 19 9.58 9.14 -12.32
N ALA A 20 8.78 8.63 -11.38
CA ALA A 20 8.32 9.38 -10.22
C ALA A 20 9.51 9.90 -9.38
N ARG A 21 10.55 9.08 -9.15
CA ARG A 21 11.77 9.52 -8.45
C ARG A 21 12.54 10.61 -9.18
N LYS A 22 12.55 10.60 -10.52
CA LYS A 22 13.20 11.65 -11.34
C LYS A 22 12.54 13.02 -11.19
N THR A 23 11.26 13.08 -10.83
CA THR A 23 10.56 14.35 -10.58
C THR A 23 11.05 15.08 -9.33
N LYS A 24 11.80 14.39 -8.45
CA LYS A 24 12.26 14.89 -7.14
C LYS A 24 11.12 15.33 -6.21
N LEU A 25 9.89 14.91 -6.48
CA LEU A 25 8.75 15.12 -5.59
C LEU A 25 8.87 14.17 -4.39
N ASP A 26 8.87 14.72 -3.18
CA ASP A 26 8.95 13.97 -1.92
C ASP A 26 7.58 13.75 -1.27
N LYS A 27 6.54 14.48 -1.72
CA LYS A 27 5.20 14.42 -1.14
C LYS A 27 4.29 13.48 -1.94
N TYR A 28 3.61 12.58 -1.23
CA TYR A 28 2.64 11.64 -1.80
C TYR A 28 1.64 12.34 -2.73
N LYS A 29 1.00 13.42 -2.25
CA LYS A 29 -0.02 14.15 -3.03
C LYS A 29 0.57 14.76 -4.31
N ALA A 30 1.81 15.26 -4.24
CA ALA A 30 2.47 15.84 -5.41
C ALA A 30 2.80 14.78 -6.47
N ILE A 31 3.29 13.60 -6.05
CA ILE A 31 3.53 12.47 -6.96
C ILE A 31 2.21 11.98 -7.56
N LEU A 32 1.17 11.83 -6.75
CA LEU A 32 -0.16 11.39 -7.18
C LEU A 32 -0.76 12.33 -8.23
N ASP A 33 -0.72 13.64 -7.97
CA ASP A 33 -1.28 14.64 -8.87
C ASP A 33 -0.46 14.71 -10.16
N HIS A 34 0.89 14.70 -10.09
CA HIS A 34 1.76 14.63 -11.27
C HIS A 34 1.45 13.43 -12.18
N LEU A 35 1.29 12.24 -11.60
CA LEU A 35 0.94 11.03 -12.35
C LEU A 35 -0.45 11.10 -13.00
N LYS A 36 -1.39 11.81 -12.37
CA LYS A 36 -2.73 12.01 -12.92
C LYS A 36 -2.75 13.08 -14.01
N THR A 37 -2.04 14.20 -13.83
CA THR A 37 -2.09 15.34 -14.76
C THR A 37 -1.18 15.11 -15.97
N GLU A 38 0.09 14.74 -15.75
CA GLU A 38 1.09 14.62 -16.83
C GLU A 38 0.98 13.29 -17.56
N HIS A 39 0.50 12.24 -16.88
CA HIS A 39 0.47 10.89 -17.42
C HIS A 39 -0.93 10.28 -17.52
N SER A 40 -1.97 11.06 -17.19
CA SER A 40 -3.38 10.65 -17.29
C SER A 40 -3.67 9.29 -16.62
N LEU A 41 -2.91 8.94 -15.58
CA LEU A 41 -3.11 7.69 -14.87
C LEU A 41 -4.40 7.76 -14.03
N THR A 42 -5.11 6.64 -13.97
CA THR A 42 -6.25 6.50 -13.07
C THR A 42 -5.79 6.58 -11.62
N HIS A 43 -6.70 6.95 -10.72
CA HIS A 43 -6.38 7.11 -9.30
C HIS A 43 -5.72 5.86 -8.70
N GLY A 44 -6.20 4.65 -9.03
CA GLY A 44 -5.65 3.40 -8.53
C GLY A 44 -4.19 3.17 -8.91
N TYR A 45 -3.83 3.43 -10.17
CA TYR A 45 -2.46 3.30 -10.66
C TYR A 45 -1.54 4.39 -10.13
N ALA A 46 -2.00 5.64 -10.14
CA ALA A 46 -1.25 6.76 -9.57
C ALA A 46 -0.98 6.55 -8.08
N ASN A 47 -1.97 6.05 -7.32
CA ASN A 47 -1.83 5.73 -5.90
C ASN A 47 -0.81 4.61 -5.67
N LEU A 48 -0.91 3.51 -6.43
CA LEU A 48 0.04 2.39 -6.34
C LEU A 48 1.47 2.86 -6.55
N ILE A 49 1.72 3.64 -7.60
CA ILE A 49 3.07 4.15 -7.92
C ILE A 49 3.53 5.13 -6.85
N ALA A 50 2.68 6.04 -6.37
CA ALA A 50 3.05 7.01 -5.35
C ALA A 50 3.44 6.34 -4.02
N LEU A 51 2.64 5.38 -3.54
CA LEU A 51 2.94 4.63 -2.31
C LEU A 51 4.25 3.83 -2.44
N LYS A 52 4.42 3.09 -3.55
CA LYS A 52 5.64 2.31 -3.82
C LYS A 52 6.87 3.18 -4.01
N THR A 53 6.71 4.39 -4.55
CA THR A 53 7.82 5.33 -4.73
C THR A 53 8.35 5.82 -3.39
N LEU A 54 7.45 6.11 -2.44
CA LEU A 54 7.76 6.61 -1.10
C LEU A 54 8.04 5.50 -0.08
N GLY A 55 7.80 4.23 -0.41
CA GLY A 55 7.92 3.11 0.53
C GLY A 55 6.87 3.15 1.65
N THR A 56 5.79 3.92 1.48
CA THR A 56 4.71 4.03 2.47
C THR A 56 3.56 3.08 2.19
N ASP A 57 3.72 2.13 1.26
CA ASP A 57 2.75 1.05 1.10
C ASP A 57 2.82 0.07 2.27
N ALA A 58 1.67 -0.52 2.59
CA ALA A 58 1.57 -1.57 3.60
C ALA A 58 2.55 -2.73 3.37
N ALA A 59 2.79 -3.09 2.11
CA ALA A 59 3.72 -4.18 1.78
C ALA A 59 5.20 -3.81 1.93
N SER A 60 5.51 -2.54 2.25
CA SER A 60 6.84 -2.08 2.65
C SER A 60 7.08 -2.15 4.16
N HIS A 61 6.06 -2.48 4.95
CA HIS A 61 6.16 -2.60 6.41
C HIS A 61 5.94 -4.06 6.85
N ASP A 62 6.56 -4.44 7.97
CA ASP A 62 6.29 -5.73 8.58
C ASP A 62 4.83 -5.79 9.09
N ALA A 63 4.17 -6.93 8.91
CA ALA A 63 2.78 -7.11 9.32
C ALA A 63 2.60 -6.91 10.83
N GLY A 64 3.59 -7.29 11.64
CA GLY A 64 3.62 -7.01 13.07
C GLY A 64 3.75 -5.51 13.35
N GLU A 65 4.65 -4.82 12.66
CA GLU A 65 4.85 -3.37 12.82
C GLU A 65 3.60 -2.54 12.48
N LEU A 66 2.85 -2.92 11.44
CA LEU A 66 1.58 -2.30 11.09
C LEU A 66 0.54 -2.45 12.20
N VAL A 67 0.45 -3.64 12.78
CA VAL A 67 -0.46 -3.93 13.90
C VAL A 67 -0.04 -3.16 15.15
N GLU A 68 1.25 -3.17 15.51
CA GLU A 68 1.77 -2.38 16.65
C GLU A 68 1.44 -0.89 16.50
N THR A 69 1.71 -0.34 15.32
CA THR A 69 1.47 1.09 15.04
C THR A 69 -0.01 1.45 15.11
N GLN A 70 -0.90 0.58 14.60
CA GLN A 70 -2.35 0.77 14.63
C GLN A 70 -2.92 0.89 16.05
N TYR A 71 -2.34 0.16 17.02
CA TYR A 71 -2.81 0.11 18.41
C TYR A 71 -2.05 1.04 19.37
N LYS A 72 -1.04 1.77 18.90
CA LYS A 72 -0.34 2.77 19.71
C LYS A 72 -1.29 3.87 20.17
N GLY A 73 -1.38 4.11 21.48
CA GLY A 73 -2.34 5.02 22.13
C GLY A 73 -3.77 4.48 22.23
N LYS A 74 -4.00 3.21 21.84
CA LYS A 74 -5.28 2.49 21.91
C LYS A 74 -5.06 1.03 22.36
N GLU A 75 -4.12 0.82 23.27
CA GLU A 75 -3.63 -0.49 23.70
C GLU A 75 -4.76 -1.37 24.26
N ILE A 76 -5.79 -0.75 24.85
CA ILE A 76 -6.99 -1.43 25.35
C ILE A 76 -7.76 -2.20 24.28
N LEU A 77 -7.61 -1.87 22.99
CA LEU A 77 -8.27 -2.56 21.89
C LEU A 77 -7.50 -3.79 21.41
N ARG A 78 -6.22 -3.95 21.80
CA ARG A 78 -5.37 -5.05 21.38
C ARG A 78 -5.88 -6.43 21.83
N PRO A 79 -6.37 -6.63 23.09
CA PRO A 79 -6.94 -7.91 23.49
C PRO A 79 -8.18 -8.31 22.67
N ILE A 80 -8.96 -7.33 22.19
CA ILE A 80 -10.12 -7.59 21.33
C ILE A 80 -9.66 -8.10 19.97
N TYR A 81 -8.66 -7.45 19.36
CA TYR A 81 -8.06 -7.89 18.11
C TYR A 81 -7.50 -9.32 18.19
N GLU A 82 -6.71 -9.60 19.22
CA GLU A 82 -6.16 -10.95 19.45
C GLU A 82 -7.27 -11.99 19.67
N GLY A 83 -8.32 -11.62 20.41
CA GLY A 83 -9.51 -12.45 20.59
C GLY A 83 -10.22 -12.78 19.28
N LEU A 84 -10.37 -11.80 18.39
CA LEU A 84 -10.95 -11.99 17.06
C LEU A 84 -10.08 -12.89 16.19
N LEU A 85 -8.77 -12.65 16.13
CA LEU A 85 -7.84 -13.50 15.36
C LEU A 85 -7.91 -14.96 15.81
N LYS A 86 -8.00 -15.21 17.12
CA LYS A 86 -8.12 -16.57 17.67
C LYS A 86 -9.41 -17.27 17.23
N GLN A 87 -10.53 -16.57 17.12
CA GLN A 87 -11.77 -17.17 16.62
C GLN A 87 -11.73 -17.34 15.10
N ILE A 88 -11.21 -16.34 14.39
CA ILE A 88 -11.13 -16.35 12.93
C ILE A 88 -10.22 -17.49 12.44
N GLY A 89 -9.10 -17.74 13.13
CA GLY A 89 -8.19 -18.84 12.79
C GLY A 89 -8.81 -20.24 12.91
N LYS A 90 -10.01 -20.39 13.48
CA LYS A 90 -10.74 -21.66 13.52
C LYS A 90 -11.55 -21.93 12.25
N PHE A 91 -11.80 -20.92 11.41
CA PHE A 91 -12.67 -21.07 10.25
C PHE A 91 -12.00 -21.78 9.06
N GLY A 92 -10.66 -21.87 9.03
CA GLY A 92 -9.94 -22.62 8.00
C GLY A 92 -8.64 -21.96 7.55
N ASN A 93 -7.89 -22.68 6.71
CA ASN A 93 -6.63 -22.21 6.13
C ASN A 93 -6.83 -21.36 4.86
N ASP A 94 -8.07 -21.11 4.47
CA ASP A 94 -8.48 -20.24 3.37
C ASP A 94 -8.50 -18.75 3.78
N ILE A 95 -8.31 -18.46 5.06
CA ILE A 95 -8.27 -17.09 5.60
C ILE A 95 -6.83 -16.59 5.63
N THR A 96 -6.62 -15.42 5.04
CA THR A 96 -5.35 -14.69 5.09
C THR A 96 -5.50 -13.42 5.92
N ILE A 97 -4.65 -13.25 6.92
CA ILE A 97 -4.57 -12.02 7.72
C ILE A 97 -3.60 -11.08 7.00
N THR A 98 -4.08 -9.92 6.54
CA THR A 98 -3.26 -8.95 5.81
C THR A 98 -3.45 -7.56 6.39
N PRO A 99 -2.66 -7.17 7.41
CA PRO A 99 -2.61 -5.81 7.92
C PRO A 99 -2.22 -4.85 6.78
N LYS A 100 -2.85 -3.67 6.75
CA LYS A 100 -2.66 -2.65 5.71
C LYS A 100 -2.54 -1.25 6.29
#